data_AF-A0ABD0PYS6-F1
#
_entry.id   AF-A0ABD0PYS6-F1
#
_cell.length_a   1.000
_cell.length_b   1.000
_cell.length_c   1.000
_cell.angle_alpha   90.00
_cell.angle_beta   90.00
_cell.angle_gamma   90.00
#
_symmetry.space_group_name_H-M   'P 1'
#
loop_
_entity.id
_entity.type
_entity.pdbx_description
1 polymer ?
#
loop_
_entity_poly.entity_id
_entity_poly.type
_entity_poly.pdbx_seq_one_letter_code
_entity_poly.pdbx_strand_id
1 'polypeptide(L)'
;MCHLLQYLCDCQVRHRIEAVVAFSDDFVANLQENQRFRYNEVMQALNMSAALTARKTKEFRSPPQEQINMLLNFKDEKQDCPCPEDIREQLLDFHEDLMTHCGKGFASLSKHP
;
A
#
# COMPACT_ATOMS: atom_id res chain seq x y z
N MET A 1 -28.08 -17.99 -23.69
CA MET A 1 -27.83 -18.15 -22.25
C MET A 1 -26.34 -18.07 -21.90
N CYS A 2 -25.46 -18.95 -22.42
CA CYS A 2 -24.03 -18.92 -22.08
C CYS A 2 -23.32 -17.58 -22.40
N HIS A 3 -23.64 -16.95 -23.54
CA HIS A 3 -23.09 -15.63 -23.88
C HIS A 3 -23.49 -14.52 -22.90
N LEU A 4 -24.70 -14.59 -22.34
CA LEU A 4 -25.16 -13.62 -21.35
C LEU A 4 -24.39 -13.78 -20.03
N LEU A 5 -24.20 -15.02 -19.58
CA LEU A 5 -23.44 -15.30 -18.36
C LEU A 5 -21.96 -14.90 -18.52
N GLN A 6 -21.36 -15.16 -19.68
CA GLN A 6 -20.00 -14.73 -19.99
C GLN A 6 -19.87 -13.21 -19.89
N TYR A 7 -20.80 -12.46 -20.51
CA TYR A 7 -20.80 -11.00 -20.43
C TYR A 7 -20.92 -10.50 -18.98
N LEU A 8 -21.77 -11.11 -18.16
CA LEU A 8 -21.90 -10.75 -16.75
C LEU A 8 -20.61 -11.04 -15.97
N CYS A 9 -19.92 -12.15 -16.24
CA CYS A 9 -18.62 -12.46 -15.65
C CYS A 9 -17.56 -11.42 -16.04
N ASP A 10 -17.49 -11.04 -17.32
CA ASP A 10 -16.55 -10.02 -17.79
C ASP A 10 -16.81 -8.65 -17.13
N CYS A 11 -18.08 -8.31 -16.91
CA CYS A 11 -18.46 -7.12 -16.16
C CYS A 11 -17.98 -7.14 -14.71
N GLN A 12 -18.09 -8.29 -14.02
CA GLN A 12 -17.57 -8.42 -12.65
C GLN A 12 -16.04 -8.25 -12.60
N VAL A 13 -15.31 -8.82 -13.57
CA VAL A 13 -13.85 -8.65 -13.65
C VAL A 13 -13.49 -7.18 -13.89
N ARG A 14 -14.20 -6.51 -14.81
CA ARG A 14 -13.97 -5.09 -15.09
C ARG A 14 -14.18 -4.21 -13.87
N HIS A 15 -15.30 -4.38 -13.17
CA HIS A 15 -15.60 -3.60 -11.97
C HIS A 15 -14.55 -3.81 -10.87
N ARG A 16 -14.01 -5.03 -10.72
CA ARG A 16 -12.90 -5.28 -9.77
C ARG A 16 -11.63 -4.53 -10.15
N ILE A 17 -11.28 -4.50 -11.44
CA ILE A 17 -10.13 -3.74 -11.93
C ILE A 17 -10.35 -2.23 -11.72
N GLU A 18 -11.53 -1.72 -12.06
CA GLU A 18 -11.89 -0.31 -11.85
C GLU A 18 -11.80 0.08 -10.37
N ALA A 19 -12.27 -0.78 -9.46
CA ALA A 19 -12.15 -0.56 -8.02
C ALA A 19 -10.69 -0.50 -7.55
N VAL A 20 -9.81 -1.40 -8.05
CA VAL A 20 -8.38 -1.37 -7.74
C VAL A 20 -7.72 -0.10 -8.24
N VAL A 21 -8.05 0.34 -9.46
CA VAL A 21 -7.50 1.57 -10.04
C VAL A 21 -7.96 2.78 -9.23
N ALA A 22 -9.25 2.89 -8.93
CA ALA A 22 -9.81 4.00 -8.16
C ALA A 22 -9.21 4.09 -6.75
N PHE A 23 -9.13 2.96 -6.03
CA PHE A 23 -8.48 2.91 -4.73
C PHE A 23 -7.00 3.34 -4.81
N SER A 24 -6.28 2.88 -5.83
CA SER A 24 -4.85 3.17 -5.97
C SER A 24 -4.55 4.65 -6.16
N ASP A 25 -5.43 5.40 -6.84
CA ASP A 25 -5.24 6.84 -7.09
C ASP A 25 -5.24 7.63 -5.78
N ASP A 26 -6.30 7.46 -4.97
CA ASP A 26 -6.43 8.11 -3.67
C ASP A 26 -5.34 7.64 -2.68
N PHE A 27 -5.06 6.35 -2.67
CA PHE A 27 -4.06 5.76 -1.77
C PHE A 27 -2.64 6.27 -2.05
N VAL A 28 -2.25 6.32 -3.32
CA VAL A 28 -0.93 6.84 -3.73
C VAL A 28 -0.82 8.33 -3.42
N ALA A 29 -1.88 9.11 -3.62
CA ALA A 29 -1.90 10.53 -3.26
C ALA A 29 -1.65 10.73 -1.75
N ASN A 30 -2.32 9.96 -0.90
CA ASN A 30 -2.11 10.01 0.55
C ASN A 30 -0.68 9.59 0.95
N LEU A 31 -0.16 8.52 0.36
CA LEU A 31 1.24 8.09 0.58
C LEU A 31 2.25 9.17 0.21
N GLN A 32 2.07 9.83 -0.93
CA GLN A 32 2.96 10.90 -1.39
C GLN A 32 2.88 12.13 -0.49
N GLU A 33 1.69 12.48 0.00
CA GLU A 33 1.53 13.55 0.98
C GLU A 33 2.26 13.24 2.29
N ASN A 34 2.12 12.01 2.80
CA ASN A 34 2.83 11.55 3.99
C ASN A 34 4.36 11.58 3.78
N GLN A 35 4.83 11.10 2.63
CA GLN A 35 6.24 11.14 2.26
C GLN A 35 6.78 12.58 2.19
N ARG A 36 6.01 13.52 1.62
CA ARG A 36 6.34 14.95 1.57
C ARG A 36 6.42 15.56 2.96
N PHE A 37 5.49 15.22 3.86
CA PHE A 37 5.52 15.67 5.25
C PHE A 37 6.83 15.24 5.93
N ARG A 38 7.18 13.95 5.81
CA ARG A 38 8.41 13.40 6.40
C ARG A 38 9.68 13.99 5.80
N TYR A 39 9.69 14.29 4.50
CA TYR A 39 10.79 15.01 3.85
C TYR A 39 11.00 16.39 4.48
N ASN A 40 9.91 17.14 4.69
CA ASN A 40 9.96 18.46 5.30
C ASN A 40 10.47 18.39 6.75
N GLU A 41 10.08 17.38 7.54
CA GLU A 41 10.64 17.18 8.88
C GLU A 41 12.17 17.03 8.86
N VAL A 42 12.70 16.27 7.89
CA VAL A 42 14.16 16.09 7.75
C VAL A 42 14.84 17.40 7.36
N MET A 43 14.24 18.17 6.46
CA MET A 43 14.80 19.45 6.02
C MET A 43 14.78 20.52 7.13
N GLN A 44 13.82 20.47 8.04
CA GLN A 44 13.68 21.43 9.14
C GLN A 44 14.44 21.03 10.42
N ALA A 45 14.87 19.77 10.54
CA ALA A 45 15.51 19.26 11.75
C ALA A 45 17.00 19.67 11.84
N LEU A 46 17.29 20.71 12.62
CA LEU A 46 18.63 21.29 12.78
C LEU A 46 19.58 20.48 13.70
N ASN A 47 19.05 19.68 14.63
CA ASN A 47 19.82 19.02 15.69
C ASN A 47 19.77 17.49 15.64
N MET A 48 19.66 16.90 14.44
CA MET A 48 19.58 15.45 14.25
C MET A 48 20.97 14.79 14.33
N SER A 49 21.09 13.66 15.01
CA SER A 49 22.34 12.90 15.03
C SER A 49 22.66 12.32 13.65
N ALA A 50 23.94 12.12 13.33
CA ALA A 50 24.35 11.55 12.04
C ALA A 50 23.69 10.19 11.76
N ALA A 51 23.54 9.34 12.78
CA ALA A 51 22.88 8.05 12.66
C ALA A 51 21.38 8.18 12.33
N LEU A 52 20.69 9.13 12.97
CA LEU A 52 19.27 9.38 12.72
C LEU A 52 19.05 10.01 11.34
N THR A 53 19.93 10.94 10.92
CA THR A 53 19.93 11.52 9.58
C THR A 53 20.13 10.45 8.51
N ALA A 54 21.10 9.54 8.69
CA ALA A 54 21.36 8.45 7.76
C ALA A 54 20.12 7.55 7.58
N ARG A 55 19.42 7.22 8.68
CA ARG A 55 18.17 6.45 8.64
C ARG A 55 17.05 7.22 7.93
N LYS A 56 16.73 8.45 8.37
CA LYS A 56 15.62 9.22 7.80
C LYS A 56 15.81 9.59 6.32
N THR A 57 17.05 9.81 5.88
CA THR A 57 17.35 10.13 4.47
C THR A 57 17.52 8.89 3.58
N LYS A 58 17.47 7.67 4.13
CA LYS A 58 17.58 6.44 3.33
C LYS A 58 16.47 6.38 2.28
N GLU A 59 15.23 6.62 2.67
CA GLU A 59 14.08 6.61 1.77
C GLU A 59 14.30 7.56 0.58
N PHE A 60 14.60 8.83 0.84
CA PHE A 60 14.73 9.84 -0.22
C PHE A 60 15.94 9.65 -1.14
N ARG A 61 16.89 8.79 -0.74
CA ARG A 61 18.09 8.45 -1.52
C ARG A 61 17.95 7.12 -2.27
N SER A 62 16.94 6.31 -1.96
CA SER A 62 16.69 5.04 -2.62
C SER A 62 16.05 5.23 -4.02
N PRO A 63 16.28 4.31 -4.97
CA PRO A 63 15.56 4.26 -6.24
C PRO A 63 14.04 4.12 -6.05
N PRO A 64 13.21 4.56 -7.03
CA PRO A 64 11.75 4.54 -6.92
C PRO A 64 11.15 3.18 -6.55
N GLN A 65 11.66 2.08 -7.12
CA GLN A 65 11.18 0.73 -6.81
C GLN A 65 11.44 0.35 -5.34
N GLU A 66 12.62 0.69 -4.82
CA GLU A 66 12.96 0.43 -3.42
C GLU A 66 12.15 1.32 -2.46
N GLN A 67 11.89 2.57 -2.85
CA GLN A 67 11.01 3.46 -2.09
C GLN A 67 9.61 2.87 -1.97
N ILE A 68 9.01 2.44 -3.09
CA ILE A 68 7.69 1.80 -3.07
C ILE A 68 7.70 0.52 -2.25
N ASN A 69 8.74 -0.31 -2.37
CA ASN A 69 8.86 -1.51 -1.53
C ASN A 69 8.96 -1.16 -0.04
N MET A 70 9.73 -0.14 0.35
CA MET A 70 9.79 0.32 1.75
C MET A 70 8.44 0.85 2.25
N LEU A 71 7.66 1.49 1.38
CA LEU A 71 6.35 2.05 1.72
C LEU A 71 5.23 1.02 1.73
N LEU A 72 5.34 -0.07 0.94
CA LEU A 72 4.27 -1.06 0.73
C LEU A 72 4.55 -2.45 1.33
N ASN A 73 5.72 -2.69 1.92
CA ASN A 73 6.07 -3.97 2.52
C ASN A 73 5.46 -4.12 3.93
N PHE A 74 4.14 -4.26 3.98
CA PHE A 74 3.37 -4.36 5.24
C PHE A 74 3.44 -5.73 5.91
N LYS A 75 4.03 -6.73 5.25
CA LYS A 75 4.10 -8.12 5.74
C LYS A 75 5.34 -8.42 6.56
N ASP A 76 6.34 -7.55 6.53
CA ASP A 76 7.64 -7.82 7.16
C ASP A 76 7.85 -6.82 8.30
N GLU A 77 7.43 -7.19 9.53
CA GLU A 77 7.63 -6.40 10.76
C GLU A 77 9.11 -6.05 11.02
N LYS A 78 10.03 -6.68 10.29
CA LYS A 78 11.48 -6.49 10.39
C LYS A 78 11.99 -5.25 9.64
N GLN A 79 11.20 -4.65 8.75
CA GLN A 79 11.49 -3.33 8.20
C GLN A 79 10.74 -2.27 9.01
N ASP A 80 11.45 -1.24 9.48
CA ASP A 80 10.83 0.03 9.91
C ASP A 80 10.06 0.62 8.72
N CYS A 81 8.81 0.18 8.52
CA CYS A 81 7.93 0.78 7.54
C CYS A 81 7.65 2.21 8.04
N PRO A 82 7.99 3.23 7.27
CA PRO A 82 7.83 4.60 7.74
C PRO A 82 6.42 5.15 7.45
N CYS A 83 5.53 4.29 6.93
CA CYS A 83 4.13 4.59 6.67
C CYS A 83 3.31 4.52 7.97
N PRO A 84 2.46 5.51 8.25
CA PRO A 84 1.52 5.48 9.38
C PRO A 84 0.62 4.23 9.40
N GLU A 85 0.17 3.82 10.59
CA GLU A 85 -0.73 2.65 10.74
C GLU A 85 -2.07 2.85 10.00
N ASP A 86 -2.63 4.05 10.01
CA ASP A 86 -3.92 4.37 9.39
C ASP A 86 -3.91 4.23 7.86
N ILE A 87 -2.79 4.60 7.22
CA ILE A 87 -2.61 4.37 5.78
C ILE A 87 -2.44 2.88 5.51
N ARG A 88 -1.76 2.14 6.39
CA ARG A 88 -1.59 0.69 6.25
C ARG A 88 -2.91 -0.06 6.35
N GLU A 89 -3.73 0.31 7.33
CA GLU A 89 -5.05 -0.27 7.57
C GLU A 89 -5.96 -0.09 6.35
N GLN A 90 -5.95 1.09 5.71
CA GLN A 90 -6.71 1.33 4.48
C GLN A 90 -6.40 0.33 3.35
N LEU A 91 -5.12 -0.03 3.14
CA LEU A 91 -4.76 -1.02 2.13
C LEU A 91 -5.17 -2.44 2.56
N LEU A 92 -5.01 -2.77 3.85
CA LEU A 92 -5.38 -4.08 4.37
C LEU A 92 -6.90 -4.30 4.25
N ASP A 93 -7.70 -3.31 4.65
CA ASP A 93 -9.16 -3.34 4.55
C ASP A 93 -9.59 -3.51 3.09
N PHE A 94 -9.04 -2.71 2.18
CA PHE A 94 -9.32 -2.84 0.76
C PHE A 94 -8.93 -4.22 0.21
N HIS A 95 -7.80 -4.77 0.66
CA HIS A 95 -7.35 -6.10 0.26
C HIS A 95 -8.34 -7.18 0.75
N GLU A 96 -8.80 -7.10 1.99
CA GLU A 96 -9.79 -8.03 2.55
C GLU A 96 -11.12 -7.97 1.79
N ASP A 97 -11.62 -6.77 1.51
CA ASP A 97 -12.83 -6.56 0.72
C ASP A 97 -12.68 -7.13 -0.69
N LEU A 98 -11.57 -6.83 -1.37
CA LEU A 98 -11.30 -7.33 -2.72
C LEU A 98 -11.24 -8.88 -2.76
N MET A 99 -10.61 -9.49 -1.76
CA MET A 99 -10.49 -10.94 -1.66
C MET A 99 -11.83 -11.61 -1.40
N THR A 100 -12.66 -11.01 -0.55
CA THR A 100 -14.05 -11.41 -0.32
C THR A 100 -14.85 -11.32 -1.61
N HIS A 101 -14.75 -10.20 -2.35
CA HIS A 101 -15.39 -10.03 -3.65
C HIS A 101 -14.90 -11.03 -4.70
N CYS A 102 -13.66 -11.50 -4.62
CA CYS A 102 -13.10 -12.55 -5.48
C CYS A 102 -13.55 -13.97 -5.10
N GLY A 103 -14.34 -14.14 -4.05
CA GLY A 103 -14.81 -15.45 -3.58
C GLY A 103 -13.75 -16.23 -2.79
N LYS A 104 -12.64 -15.60 -2.37
CA LYS A 104 -11.69 -16.21 -1.45
C LYS A 104 -12.11 -15.88 -0.02
N GLY A 105 -12.96 -16.72 0.57
CA GLY A 105 -13.35 -16.60 1.98
C GLY A 105 -12.16 -16.84 2.93
N PHE A 106 -12.25 -16.29 4.15
CA PHE A 106 -11.26 -16.29 5.26
C PHE A 106 -10.44 -17.58 5.50
N ALA A 107 -10.88 -18.74 4.99
CA ALA A 107 -10.19 -20.01 5.14
C ALA A 107 -8.78 -20.09 4.48
N SER A 108 -8.40 -19.14 3.60
CA SER A 108 -7.07 -19.14 2.97
C SER A 108 -6.02 -18.25 3.64
N LEU A 109 -6.39 -17.39 4.60
CA LEU A 109 -5.44 -16.51 5.31
C LEU A 109 -4.95 -17.11 6.64
N SER A 110 -5.63 -18.11 7.20
CA SER A 110 -5.20 -18.84 8.41
C SER A 110 -4.13 -19.92 8.16
N LYS A 111 -3.60 -20.04 6.94
CA LYS A 111 -2.49 -20.96 6.65
C LYS A 111 -1.31 -20.17 6.08
N HIS A 112 -0.51 -19.58 6.96
CA HIS A 112 0.94 -19.80 6.94
C HIS A 112 1.55 -19.44 8.31
N PRO A 113 2.55 -20.22 8.77
CA PRO A 113 3.20 -20.07 10.07
C PRO A 113 4.09 -18.83 10.15
#